data_AF-A0A7W9NGX3-F1
#
_entry.id   AF-A0A7W9NGX3-F1
#
_cell.length_a   1.000
_cell.length_b   1.000
_cell.length_c   1.000
_cell.angle_alpha   90.00
_cell.angle_beta   90.00
_cell.angle_gamma   90.00
#
_symmetry.space_group_name_H-M   'P 1'
#
loop_
_entity.id
_entity.type
_entity.pdbx_description
1 polymer ?
#
loop_
_entity_poly.entity_id
_entity_poly.type
_entity_poly.pdbx_seq_one_letter_code
_entity_poly.pdbx_strand_id
1 'polypeptide(L)'
;MEQGESDERAVERELLEETGLRVIVGHLIGSVVRPAPVGVFDISDYSCQAIGGALRPGDDAADAAWVDAETFATLERRNLLTEGLVEALTSWNVLPR
;
A
#
# COMPACT_ATOMS: atom_id res chain seq x y z
N MET A 1 -5.58 -3.58 12.18
CA MET A 1 -4.76 -3.74 13.41
C MET A 1 -5.55 -4.49 14.46
N GLU A 2 -5.16 -5.73 14.73
CA GLU A 2 -5.70 -6.45 15.87
C GLU A 2 -5.09 -5.92 17.19
N GLN A 3 -5.81 -6.03 18.31
CA GLN A 3 -5.29 -5.52 19.59
C GLN A 3 -4.03 -6.27 20.00
N GLY A 4 -2.92 -5.53 20.13
CA GLY A 4 -1.62 -6.07 20.52
C GLY A 4 -0.79 -6.65 19.37
N GLU A 5 -1.28 -6.55 18.12
CA GLU A 5 -0.53 -6.90 16.92
C GLU A 5 0.51 -5.83 16.60
N SER A 6 1.72 -6.23 16.18
CA SER A 6 2.71 -5.28 15.67
C SER A 6 2.38 -4.87 14.24
N ASP A 7 2.81 -3.67 13.82
CA ASP A 7 2.61 -3.18 12.46
C ASP A 7 3.10 -4.19 11.41
N GLU A 8 4.25 -4.83 11.63
CA GLU A 8 4.80 -5.80 10.69
C GLU A 8 3.93 -7.04 10.56
N ARG A 9 3.37 -7.54 11.68
CA ARG A 9 2.45 -8.69 11.65
C ARG A 9 1.17 -8.35 10.90
N ALA A 10 0.64 -7.16 11.12
CA ALA A 10 -0.55 -6.69 10.43
C ALA A 10 -0.27 -6.56 8.93
N VAL A 11 0.80 -5.89 8.53
CA VAL A 11 1.17 -5.73 7.10
C VAL A 11 1.36 -7.09 6.41
N GLU A 12 2.02 -8.06 7.07
CA GLU A 12 2.16 -9.42 6.53
C GLU A 12 0.80 -10.10 6.30
N ARG A 13 -0.14 -9.94 7.24
CA ARG A 13 -1.48 -10.53 7.18
C ARG A 13 -2.34 -9.86 6.11
N GLU A 14 -2.46 -8.53 6.14
CA GLU A 14 -3.29 -7.78 5.18
C GLU A 14 -2.81 -8.03 3.74
N LEU A 15 -1.49 -7.97 3.47
CA LEU A 15 -0.98 -8.23 2.12
C LEU A 15 -1.26 -9.67 1.64
N LEU A 16 -1.28 -10.65 2.54
CA LEU A 16 -1.67 -12.01 2.17
C LEU A 16 -3.17 -12.12 1.86
N GLU A 17 -4.01 -11.44 2.63
CA GLU A 17 -5.48 -11.45 2.50
C GLU A 17 -5.93 -10.67 1.25
N GLU A 18 -5.45 -9.45 1.08
CA GLU A 18 -5.87 -8.51 0.03
C GLU A 18 -5.16 -8.72 -1.32
N THR A 19 -3.96 -9.29 -1.33
CA THR A 19 -3.17 -9.45 -2.58
C THR A 19 -2.73 -10.88 -2.88
N GLY A 20 -2.88 -11.81 -1.92
CA GLY A 20 -2.38 -13.18 -2.04
C GLY A 20 -0.86 -13.32 -1.97
N LEU A 21 -0.12 -12.24 -1.67
CA LEU A 21 1.33 -12.24 -1.61
C LEU A 21 1.83 -12.56 -0.19
N ARG A 22 2.91 -13.35 -0.12
CA ARG A 22 3.73 -13.44 1.10
C ARG A 22 4.90 -12.49 0.96
N VAL A 23 5.11 -11.66 1.97
CA VAL A 23 6.15 -10.64 1.95
C VAL A 23 7.11 -10.77 3.13
N ILE A 24 8.28 -10.15 2.99
CA ILE A 24 9.12 -9.72 4.12
C ILE A 24 8.87 -8.22 4.28
N VAL A 25 8.37 -7.81 5.46
CA VAL A 25 8.18 -6.40 5.79
C VAL A 25 9.52 -5.78 6.15
N GLY A 26 9.81 -4.66 5.50
CA GLY A 26 11.02 -3.87 5.67
C GLY A 26 10.80 -2.69 6.62
N HIS A 27 11.52 -1.60 6.35
CA HIS A 27 11.44 -0.39 7.15
C HIS A 27 10.20 0.45 6.79
N LEU A 28 9.74 1.23 7.76
CA LEU A 28 8.77 2.31 7.58
C LEU A 28 9.33 3.33 6.57
N ILE A 29 8.57 3.59 5.51
CA ILE A 29 8.90 4.56 4.46
C ILE A 29 8.39 5.95 4.83
N GLY A 30 7.21 6.01 5.42
CA GLY A 30 6.63 7.23 5.93
C GLY A 30 5.24 6.99 6.50
N SER A 31 4.61 8.07 6.95
CA SER A 31 3.24 8.02 7.41
C SER A 31 2.44 9.22 6.94
N VAL A 32 1.13 9.01 6.82
CA VAL A 32 0.18 10.06 6.48
C VAL A 32 -1.01 10.04 7.43
N VAL A 33 -1.49 11.23 7.77
CA VAL A 33 -2.76 11.39 8.47
C VAL A 33 -3.85 11.75 7.46
N ARG A 34 -4.98 11.04 7.51
CA ARG A 34 -6.11 11.23 6.60
C ARG A 34 -7.43 11.33 7.36
N PRO A 35 -8.40 12.13 6.89
CA PRO A 35 -9.74 12.13 7.47
C PRO A 35 -10.38 10.74 7.39
N ALA A 36 -11.05 10.33 8.46
CA ALA A 36 -11.86 9.12 8.51
C ALA A 36 -13.35 9.50 8.71
N PRO A 37 -14.32 8.58 8.46
CA PRO A 37 -15.72 8.83 8.79
C PRO A 37 -15.92 9.25 10.27
N VAL A 38 -15.08 8.76 11.17
CA VAL A 38 -14.98 9.20 12.55
C VAL A 38 -13.50 9.38 12.90
N GLY A 39 -13.08 10.63 13.13
CA GLY A 39 -11.71 10.97 13.51
C GLY A 39 -10.75 11.02 12.31
N VAL A 40 -9.54 10.47 12.51
CA VAL A 40 -8.49 10.41 11.49
C VAL A 40 -7.90 9.01 11.43
N PHE A 41 -7.48 8.60 10.23
CA PHE A 41 -6.56 7.49 10.06
C PHE A 41 -5.13 8.01 10.17
N ASP A 42 -4.32 7.35 11.00
CA ASP A 42 -2.86 7.46 10.99
C ASP A 42 -2.35 6.22 10.26
N ILE A 43 -1.78 6.42 9.08
CA ILE A 43 -1.43 5.37 8.12
C ILE A 43 0.09 5.31 8.03
N SER A 44 0.66 4.15 8.38
CA SER A 44 2.09 3.87 8.29
C SER A 44 2.37 2.99 7.07
N ASP A 45 3.20 3.48 6.15
CA ASP A 45 3.55 2.79 4.91
C ASP A 45 4.92 2.12 5.02
N TYR A 46 4.98 0.81 4.83
CA TYR A 46 6.19 0.01 4.95
C TYR A 46 6.69 -0.50 3.60
N SER A 47 8.01 -0.53 3.43
CA SER A 47 8.61 -1.28 2.32
C SER A 47 8.33 -2.77 2.49
N CYS A 48 8.03 -3.46 1.40
CA CYS A 48 7.78 -4.90 1.41
C CYS A 48 8.50 -5.57 0.23
N GLN A 49 9.08 -6.75 0.49
CA GLN A 49 9.61 -7.60 -0.56
C GLN A 49 8.72 -8.84 -0.72
N ALA A 50 8.10 -9.00 -1.88
CA ALA A 50 7.37 -10.23 -2.19
C ALA A 50 8.34 -11.42 -2.29
N ILE A 51 8.06 -12.47 -1.51
CA ILE A 51 8.86 -13.71 -1.45
C ILE A 51 8.08 -14.95 -1.89
N GLY A 52 6.80 -14.79 -2.23
CA GLY A 52 5.99 -15.85 -2.81
C GLY A 52 4.50 -15.50 -2.84
N GLY A 53 3.69 -16.49 -3.19
CA GLY A 53 2.26 -16.29 -3.47
C GLY A 53 2.04 -15.96 -4.95
N ALA A 54 0.80 -15.63 -5.28
CA ALA A 54 0.40 -15.19 -6.60
C ALA A 54 -0.49 -13.97 -6.44
N LEU A 55 -0.15 -12.88 -7.14
CA LEU A 55 -0.91 -11.65 -7.09
C LEU A 55 -2.35 -11.93 -7.56
N ARG A 56 -3.30 -11.58 -6.71
CA ARG A 56 -4.73 -11.67 -6.97
C ARG A 56 -5.45 -10.65 -6.09
N PRO A 57 -6.57 -10.06 -6.54
CA PRO A 57 -7.36 -9.22 -5.66
C PRO A 57 -7.97 -10.04 -4.52
N GLY A 58 -8.04 -9.42 -3.34
CA GLY A 58 -8.87 -9.83 -2.22
C GLY A 58 -10.36 -9.59 -2.49
N ASP A 59 -11.19 -9.71 -1.47
CA ASP A 59 -12.63 -9.43 -1.57
C ASP A 59 -12.96 -7.93 -1.56
N ASP A 60 -12.01 -7.11 -1.16
CA ASP A 60 -12.05 -5.65 -1.08
C ASP A 60 -11.60 -4.96 -2.38
N ALA A 61 -11.04 -5.71 -3.33
CA ALA A 61 -10.54 -5.21 -4.61
C ALA A 61 -11.18 -5.92 -5.81
N ALA A 62 -11.39 -5.17 -6.90
CA ALA A 62 -11.89 -5.76 -8.16
C ALA A 62 -10.76 -6.36 -9.02
N ASP A 63 -9.53 -5.87 -8.88
CA ASP A 63 -8.36 -6.30 -9.63
C ASP A 63 -7.06 -5.97 -8.86
N ALA A 64 -5.97 -6.65 -9.20
CA ALA A 64 -4.65 -6.41 -8.61
C ALA A 64 -3.54 -6.50 -9.68
N ALA A 65 -2.70 -5.48 -9.76
CA ALA A 65 -1.63 -5.38 -10.76
C ALA A 65 -0.33 -4.83 -10.18
N TRP A 66 0.80 -5.27 -10.74
CA TRP A 66 2.08 -4.57 -10.59
C TRP A 66 2.10 -3.35 -11.49
N VAL A 67 2.54 -2.21 -10.95
CA VAL A 67 2.53 -0.92 -11.64
C VAL A 67 3.95 -0.37 -11.71
N ASP A 68 4.42 -0.13 -12.93
CA ASP A 68 5.70 0.54 -13.20
C ASP A 68 5.53 2.07 -13.29
N ALA A 69 6.64 2.79 -13.49
CA ALA A 69 6.64 4.24 -13.60
C ALA A 69 5.72 4.79 -14.71
N GLU A 70 5.69 4.14 -15.87
CA GLU A 70 4.88 4.58 -17.02
C GLU A 70 3.38 4.39 -16.75
N THR A 71 3.02 3.24 -16.20
CA THR A 71 1.65 2.93 -15.82
C THR A 71 1.18 3.86 -14.71
N PHE A 72 2.01 4.09 -13.69
CA PHE A 72 1.71 5.01 -12.59
C PHE A 72 1.44 6.43 -13.10
N ALA A 73 2.33 6.98 -13.95
CA ALA A 73 2.15 8.31 -14.55
C ALA A 73 0.89 8.39 -15.44
N THR A 74 0.48 7.28 -16.06
CA THR A 74 -0.76 7.22 -16.83
C THR A 74 -1.99 7.22 -15.93
N LEU A 75 -1.98 6.51 -14.81
CA LEU A 75 -3.05 6.52 -13.82
C LEU A 75 -3.20 7.91 -13.17
N GLU A 76 -2.10 8.56 -12.84
CA GLU A 76 -2.07 9.93 -12.31
C GLU A 76 -2.72 10.92 -13.30
N ARG A 77 -2.25 10.96 -14.56
CA ARG A 77 -2.81 11.89 -15.57
C ARG A 77 -4.29 11.68 -15.83
N ARG A 78 -4.77 10.45 -15.62
CA ARG A 78 -6.19 10.09 -15.78
C ARG A 78 -7.00 10.28 -14.50
N ASN A 79 -6.39 10.74 -13.41
CA ASN A 79 -7.01 10.92 -12.10
C ASN A 79 -7.66 9.62 -11.58
N LEU A 80 -6.93 8.50 -11.74
CA LEU A 80 -7.34 7.16 -11.32
C LEU A 80 -6.60 6.68 -10.06
N LEU A 81 -5.74 7.51 -9.49
CA LEU A 81 -5.05 7.24 -8.23
C LEU A 81 -5.86 7.79 -7.04
N THR A 82 -5.69 7.18 -5.87
CA THR A 82 -6.22 7.69 -4.62
C THR A 82 -5.64 9.07 -4.30
N GLU A 83 -6.47 9.96 -3.77
CA GLU A 83 -6.06 11.31 -3.37
C GLU A 83 -4.87 11.29 -2.40
N GLY A 84 -3.86 12.13 -2.67
CA GLY A 84 -2.68 12.27 -1.82
C GLY A 84 -1.61 11.19 -1.99
N LEU A 85 -1.81 10.20 -2.87
CA LEU A 85 -0.85 9.12 -3.09
C LEU A 85 0.43 9.63 -3.75
N VAL A 86 0.31 10.44 -4.81
CA VAL A 86 1.46 10.96 -5.55
C VAL A 86 2.31 11.85 -4.65
N GLU A 87 1.67 12.74 -3.89
CA GLU A 87 2.33 13.66 -2.98
C GLU A 87 3.10 12.90 -1.89
N ALA A 88 2.48 11.87 -1.31
CA ALA A 88 3.12 11.03 -0.29
C ALA A 88 4.37 10.33 -0.85
N LEU A 89 4.22 9.56 -1.95
CA LEU A 89 5.33 8.81 -2.55
C LEU A 89 6.45 9.73 -3.07
N THR A 90 6.10 10.91 -3.58
CA THR A 90 7.08 11.93 -3.99
C THR A 90 7.84 12.47 -2.78
N SER A 91 7.14 12.80 -1.68
CA SER A 91 7.77 13.34 -0.47
C SER A 91 8.75 12.36 0.19
N TRP A 92 8.48 11.06 0.05
CA TRP A 92 9.34 9.99 0.55
C TRP A 92 10.39 9.53 -0.47
N ASN A 93 10.37 10.07 -1.70
CA ASN A 93 11.27 9.74 -2.79
C ASN A 93 11.24 8.24 -3.18
N VAL A 94 10.04 7.67 -3.25
CA VAL A 94 9.79 6.24 -3.54
C VAL A 94 8.80 6.01 -4.69
N LEU A 95 8.68 6.95 -5.61
CA LEU A 95 7.89 6.74 -6.82
C LEU A 95 8.36 5.46 -7.56
N PRO A 96 7.43 4.71 -8.20
CA PRO A 96 7.79 3.55 -9.01
C PRO A 96 8.88 3.88 -10.03
N ARG A 97 9.77 2.91 -10.27
CA ARG A 97 10.91 3.02 -11.18
C ARG A 97 10.67 2.29 -12.48
#